data_AF-A0A182P7F6-F1
#
_entry.id   AF-A0A182P7F6-F1
#
_cell.length_a   1.000
_cell.length_b   1.000
_cell.length_c   1.000
_cell.angle_alpha   90.00
_cell.angle_beta   90.00
_cell.angle_gamma   90.00
#
_symmetry.space_group_name_H-M   'P 1'
#
loop_
_entity.id
_entity.type
_entity.pdbx_description
1 polymer ?
#
loop_
_entity_poly.entity_id
_entity_poly.type
_entity_poly.pdbx_seq_one_letter_code
_entity_poly.pdbx_strand_id
1 'polypeptide(L)'
;MKDSAEWLDSVKLLLLGAGESGKSTFLKQMRIIHGINFEPELIKEYQHVIYQNIVKGMQVLCDARDKLDIPWEHPTSQLAANEAVMFHSGCLLDAEQFHQYVPLINILWTDGAIRKAYDRRREFQISASICR
;
A
#
# COMPACT_ATOMS: atom_id res chain seq x y z
N MET A 1 26.78 -17.67 36.15
CA MET A 1 27.25 -18.71 35.21
C MET A 1 26.08 -19.58 34.74
N LYS A 2 24.96 -18.96 34.32
CA LYS A 2 23.72 -19.66 33.96
C LYS A 2 23.05 -19.07 32.70
N ASP A 3 23.87 -18.47 31.82
CA ASP A 3 23.39 -17.79 30.60
C ASP A 3 23.83 -18.50 29.31
N SER A 4 24.59 -19.60 29.42
CA SER A 4 25.21 -20.28 28.26
C SER A 4 24.44 -21.50 27.73
N ALA A 5 23.35 -21.92 28.39
CA ALA A 5 22.64 -23.16 28.02
C ALA A 5 21.38 -22.93 27.17
N GLU A 6 20.79 -21.73 27.15
CA GLU A 6 19.54 -21.46 26.43
C GLU A 6 19.73 -21.19 24.92
N TRP A 7 20.97 -21.05 24.45
CA TRP A 7 21.27 -20.74 23.06
C TRP A 7 21.42 -21.95 22.13
N LEU A 8 21.55 -23.16 22.67
CA LEU A 8 21.86 -24.37 21.88
C LEU A 8 20.70 -24.87 21.01
N ASP A 9 19.46 -24.50 21.34
CA ASP A 9 18.26 -24.87 20.57
C ASP A 9 17.68 -23.72 19.72
N SER A 10 18.39 -22.58 19.65
CA SER A 10 17.92 -21.41 18.89
C SER A 10 18.36 -21.45 17.43
N VAL A 11 17.41 -21.60 16.50
CA VAL A 11 17.67 -21.49 15.05
C VAL A 11 17.49 -20.04 14.60
N LYS A 12 18.59 -19.41 14.15
CA LYS A 12 18.56 -18.06 13.57
C LYS A 12 18.40 -18.15 12.05
N LEU A 13 17.31 -17.59 11.52
CA LEU A 13 17.03 -17.52 10.09
C LEU A 13 17.26 -16.09 9.58
N LEU A 14 18.04 -15.95 8.50
CA LEU A 14 18.23 -14.69 7.79
C LEU A 14 17.57 -14.79 6.41
N LEU A 15 16.56 -13.95 6.17
CA LEU A 15 15.89 -13.85 4.87
C LEU A 15 16.55 -12.76 4.03
N LEU A 16 17.30 -13.16 2.99
CA LEU A 16 17.92 -12.25 2.02
C LEU A 16 17.12 -12.23 0.72
N GLY A 17 17.07 -11.07 0.07
CA GLY A 17 16.39 -10.87 -1.22
C GLY A 17 16.21 -9.39 -1.53
N ALA A 18 16.03 -9.06 -2.81
CA ALA A 18 15.81 -7.69 -3.29
C ALA A 18 14.62 -6.99 -2.61
N GLY A 19 14.54 -5.66 -2.70
CA GLY A 19 13.35 -4.90 -2.26
C GLY A 19 12.06 -5.51 -2.84
N GLU A 20 10.99 -5.54 -2.05
CA GLU A 20 9.67 -6.09 -2.46
C GLU A 20 9.62 -7.59 -2.79
N SER A 21 10.68 -8.37 -2.57
CA SER A 21 10.73 -9.81 -2.85
C SER A 21 9.83 -10.70 -1.96
N GLY A 22 8.95 -10.12 -1.14
CA GLY A 22 8.01 -10.86 -0.30
C GLY A 22 8.57 -11.43 1.01
N LYS A 23 9.77 -11.02 1.46
CA LYS A 23 10.38 -11.49 2.73
C LYS A 23 9.46 -11.29 3.94
N SER A 24 8.88 -10.10 4.06
CA SER A 24 7.93 -9.80 5.13
C SER A 24 6.66 -10.65 5.01
N THR A 25 6.22 -10.96 3.79
CA THR A 25 5.09 -11.87 3.54
C THR A 25 5.39 -13.29 4.00
N PHE A 26 6.61 -13.80 3.76
CA PHE A 26 7.04 -15.11 4.23
C PHE A 26 7.06 -15.19 5.76
N LEU A 27 7.58 -14.17 6.45
CA LEU A 27 7.54 -14.11 7.92
C LEU A 27 6.11 -14.06 8.46
N LYS A 28 5.20 -13.32 7.80
CA LYS A 28 3.77 -13.30 8.17
C LYS A 28 3.13 -14.68 8.02
N GLN A 29 3.45 -15.43 6.96
CA GLN A 29 2.97 -16.80 6.78
C GLN A 29 3.51 -17.75 7.85
N MET A 30 4.77 -17.62 8.25
CA MET A 30 5.33 -18.39 9.37
C MET A 30 4.58 -18.14 10.68
N ARG A 31 4.20 -16.89 10.98
CA ARG A 31 3.36 -16.58 12.15
C ARG A 31 2.00 -17.27 12.09
N ILE A 32 1.35 -17.28 10.92
CA ILE A 32 0.06 -17.95 10.69
C ILE A 32 0.20 -19.46 10.93
N ILE A 33 1.22 -20.09 10.34
CA ILE A 33 1.45 -21.54 10.43
C ILE A 33 1.75 -21.97 11.88
N HIS A 34 2.45 -21.14 12.65
CA HIS A 34 2.77 -21.40 14.05
C HIS A 34 1.66 -20.99 15.05
N GLY A 35 0.48 -20.59 14.58
CA GLY A 35 -0.66 -20.26 15.43
C GLY A 35 -0.44 -19.02 16.30
N ILE A 36 0.50 -18.14 15.93
CA ILE A 36 0.70 -16.86 16.62
C ILE A 36 -0.41 -15.93 16.15
N ASN A 37 -1.37 -15.68 17.02
CA ASN A 37 -2.51 -14.80 16.71
C ASN A 37 -2.02 -13.37 16.35
N PHE A 38 -2.81 -12.72 15.50
CA PHE A 38 -2.66 -11.31 15.22
C PHE A 38 -3.45 -10.53 16.27
N GLU A 39 -2.73 -9.90 17.19
CA GLU A 39 -3.34 -9.03 18.20
C GLU A 39 -4.13 -7.89 17.54
N PRO A 40 -5.25 -7.45 18.14
CA PRO A 40 -6.10 -6.42 17.57
C PRO A 40 -5.38 -5.09 17.32
N GLU A 41 -4.35 -4.76 18.08
CA GLU A 41 -3.48 -3.60 17.86
C GLU A 41 -2.72 -3.71 16.53
N LEU A 42 -2.23 -4.91 16.21
CA LEU A 42 -1.49 -5.18 14.98
C LEU A 42 -2.42 -5.15 13.75
N ILE A 43 -3.69 -5.55 13.92
CA ILE A 43 -4.72 -5.42 12.88
C ILE A 43 -4.95 -3.93 12.56
N LYS A 44 -5.06 -3.07 13.57
CA LYS A 44 -5.20 -1.61 13.38
C LYS A 44 -3.99 -1.00 12.67
N GLU A 45 -2.78 -1.45 13.02
CA GLU A 45 -1.57 -1.02 12.33
C GLU A 45 -1.59 -1.42 10.84
N TYR A 46 -1.99 -2.65 10.52
CA TYR A 46 -2.13 -3.08 9.12
C TYR A 46 -3.23 -2.32 8.37
N GLN A 47 -4.36 -2.04 9.02
CA GLN A 47 -5.44 -1.24 8.45
C GLN A 47 -4.92 0.14 8.02
N HIS A 48 -4.15 0.78 8.90
CA HIS A 48 -3.54 2.08 8.61
C HIS A 48 -2.58 2.02 7.40
N VAL A 49 -1.74 0.99 7.32
CA VAL A 49 -0.84 0.77 6.18
C VAL A 49 -1.62 0.55 4.88
N ILE A 50 -2.74 -0.18 4.92
CA ILE A 50 -3.60 -0.40 3.74
C ILE A 50 -4.16 0.93 3.24
N TYR A 51 -4.67 1.78 4.12
CA TYR A 51 -5.22 3.10 3.75
C TYR A 51 -4.17 3.98 3.10
N GLN A 52 -2.97 4.06 3.69
CA GLN A 52 -1.86 4.81 3.10
C GLN A 52 -1.47 4.27 1.73
N ASN A 53 -1.42 2.95 1.56
CA ASN A 53 -1.07 2.33 0.28
C ASN A 53 -2.08 2.71 -0.79
N ILE A 54 -3.38 2.63 -0.51
CA ILE A 54 -4.43 2.97 -1.48
C ILE A 54 -4.31 4.43 -1.92
N VAL A 55 -4.20 5.36 -0.96
CA VAL A 55 -4.12 6.80 -1.27
C VAL A 55 -2.85 7.12 -2.05
N LYS A 56 -1.69 6.63 -1.60
CA LYS A 56 -0.41 6.84 -2.30
C LYS A 56 -0.42 6.22 -3.70
N GLY A 57 -1.01 5.04 -3.87
CA GLY A 57 -1.16 4.42 -5.18
C GLY A 57 -1.98 5.24 -6.14
N MET A 58 -3.11 5.78 -5.66
CA MET A 58 -3.96 6.62 -6.49
C MET A 58 -3.22 7.91 -6.89
N GLN A 59 -2.48 8.54 -5.97
CA GLN A 59 -1.64 9.69 -6.29
C GLN A 59 -0.59 9.36 -7.35
N VAL A 60 0.10 8.22 -7.23
CA VAL A 60 1.06 7.75 -8.24
C VAL A 60 0.38 7.53 -9.60
N LEU A 61 -0.85 7.03 -9.63
CA LEU A 61 -1.59 6.85 -10.89
C LEU A 61 -1.99 8.19 -11.52
N CYS A 62 -2.39 9.18 -10.71
CA CYS A 62 -2.64 10.54 -11.19
C CYS A 62 -1.36 11.16 -11.77
N ASP A 63 -0.24 11.07 -11.06
CA ASP A 63 1.06 11.57 -11.52
C ASP A 63 1.53 10.86 -12.79
N ALA A 64 1.32 9.54 -12.88
CA ALA A 64 1.65 8.76 -14.06
C ALA A 64 0.78 9.15 -15.25
N ARG A 65 -0.53 9.35 -15.04
CA ARG A 65 -1.44 9.87 -16.06
C ARG A 65 -0.94 11.19 -16.64
N ASP A 66 -0.47 12.10 -15.79
CA ASP A 66 0.08 13.40 -16.20
C ASP A 66 1.37 13.23 -17.01
N LYS A 67 2.31 12.40 -16.53
CA LYS A 67 3.58 12.13 -17.22
C LYS A 67 3.43 11.38 -18.55
N LEU A 68 2.33 10.64 -18.70
CA LEU A 68 2.00 9.89 -19.92
C LEU A 68 1.10 10.68 -20.88
N ASP A 69 0.78 11.94 -20.56
CA ASP A 69 -0.07 12.83 -21.34
C ASP A 69 -1.45 12.24 -21.69
N ILE A 70 -2.04 11.42 -20.80
CA ILE A 70 -3.31 10.74 -21.06
C ILE A 70 -4.47 11.68 -20.67
N PRO A 71 -5.27 12.28 -21.57
CA PRO A 71 -6.37 13.18 -21.20
C PRO A 71 -7.38 12.52 -20.23
N TRP A 72 -7.88 13.28 -19.26
CA TRP A 72 -8.99 12.85 -18.40
C TRP A 72 -10.22 12.53 -19.26
N GLU A 73 -10.94 11.45 -18.91
CA GLU A 73 -12.17 11.10 -19.60
C GLU A 73 -13.35 11.93 -19.07
N HIS A 74 -13.35 12.21 -17.76
CA HIS A 74 -14.36 13.04 -17.12
C HIS A 74 -13.74 14.25 -16.39
N PRO A 75 -14.34 15.45 -16.49
CA PRO A 75 -13.86 16.63 -15.76
C PRO A 75 -13.99 16.48 -14.24
N THR A 76 -14.95 15.67 -13.77
CA THR A 76 -15.10 15.32 -12.35
C THR A 76 -13.86 14.60 -11.79
N SER A 77 -13.19 13.78 -12.60
CA SER A 77 -11.97 13.07 -12.22
C SER A 77 -10.81 14.03 -11.99
N GLN A 78 -10.73 15.11 -12.77
CA GLN A 78 -9.73 16.15 -12.57
C GLN A 78 -9.92 16.88 -11.23
N LEU A 79 -11.17 17.19 -10.86
CA LEU A 79 -11.47 17.80 -9.56
C LEU A 79 -11.12 16.85 -8.41
N ALA A 80 -11.50 15.57 -8.53
CA ALA A 80 -11.18 14.55 -7.53
C ALA A 80 -9.67 14.32 -7.37
N ALA A 81 -8.90 14.39 -8.46
CA ALA A 81 -7.44 14.28 -8.41
C ALA A 81 -6.80 15.46 -7.66
N ASN A 82 -7.25 16.68 -7.93
CA ASN A 82 -6.76 17.87 -7.24
C ASN A 82 -7.04 17.80 -5.73
N GLU A 83 -8.23 17.35 -5.35
CA GLU A 83 -8.60 17.16 -3.94
C GLU A 83 -7.78 16.03 -3.28
N ALA A 84 -7.49 14.96 -4.01
CA ALA A 84 -6.69 13.84 -3.52
C ALA A 84 -5.21 14.18 -3.27
N VAL A 85 -4.64 15.14 -4.01
CA VAL A 85 -3.25 15.61 -3.84
C VAL A 85 -3.11 16.50 -2.60
N MET A 86 -4.10 17.35 -2.31
CA MET A 86 -4.03 18.35 -1.23
C MET A 86 -3.96 17.76 0.18
N PHE A 87 -4.34 16.50 0.35
CA PHE A 87 -4.41 15.85 1.66
C PHE A 87 -3.07 15.28 2.14
N HIS A 88 -1.99 15.49 1.38
CA HIS A 88 -0.66 15.03 1.75
C HIS A 88 -0.10 15.83 2.94
N SER A 89 -0.63 15.60 4.14
CA SER A 89 -0.11 16.11 5.41
C SER A 89 0.27 14.92 6.26
N GLY A 90 1.55 14.48 6.17
CA GLY A 90 2.37 13.57 6.99
C GLY A 90 1.80 12.75 8.17
N CYS A 91 0.51 12.49 8.23
CA CYS A 91 -0.23 11.99 9.38
C CYS A 91 -0.76 10.60 9.08
N LEU A 92 -0.96 9.83 10.14
CA LEU A 92 -1.55 8.51 10.02
C LEU A 92 -3.05 8.67 9.71
N LEU A 93 -3.45 8.41 8.46
CA LEU A 93 -4.84 8.16 8.02
C LEU A 93 -5.57 7.20 8.97
N ASP A 94 -6.46 7.73 9.80
CA ASP A 94 -7.42 6.90 10.52
C ASP A 94 -8.58 6.46 9.59
N ALA A 95 -9.49 5.65 10.11
CA ALA A 95 -10.62 5.15 9.34
C ALA A 95 -11.58 6.25 8.89
N GLU A 96 -11.81 7.27 9.72
CA GLU A 96 -12.73 8.36 9.43
C GLU A 96 -12.21 9.24 8.29
N GLN A 97 -10.92 9.58 8.34
CA GLN A 97 -10.21 10.27 7.27
C GLN A 97 -10.24 9.46 5.99
N PHE A 98 -9.90 8.16 6.04
CA PHE A 98 -9.95 7.31 4.85
C PHE A 98 -11.35 7.22 4.24
N HIS A 99 -12.41 7.21 5.06
CA HIS A 99 -13.78 7.20 4.56
C HIS A 99 -14.13 8.43 3.71
N GLN A 100 -13.53 9.58 3.99
CA GLN A 100 -13.69 10.79 3.16
C GLN A 100 -13.02 10.64 1.79
N TYR A 101 -11.99 9.77 1.66
CA TYR A 101 -11.31 9.48 0.40
C TYR A 101 -12.04 8.50 -0.50
N VAL A 102 -12.85 7.61 0.07
CA VAL A 102 -13.50 6.52 -0.68
C VAL A 102 -14.27 7.02 -1.91
N PRO A 103 -15.08 8.11 -1.85
CA PRO A 103 -15.76 8.63 -3.02
C PRO A 103 -14.79 9.13 -4.12
N LEU A 104 -13.72 9.84 -3.73
CA LEU A 104 -12.71 10.37 -4.65
C LEU A 104 -11.96 9.22 -5.35
N ILE A 105 -11.53 8.22 -4.57
CA ILE A 105 -10.86 7.02 -5.09
C ILE A 105 -11.78 6.30 -6.08
N ASN A 106 -13.06 6.18 -5.77
CA ASN A 106 -14.01 5.50 -6.64
C ASN A 106 -14.17 6.24 -7.98
N ILE A 107 -14.33 7.57 -7.94
CA ILE A 107 -14.40 8.40 -9.17
C ILE A 107 -13.13 8.21 -10.00
N LEU A 108 -11.95 8.34 -9.39
CA LEU A 108 -10.68 8.21 -10.09
C LEU A 108 -10.47 6.80 -10.67
N TRP A 109 -10.78 5.75 -9.91
CA TRP A 109 -10.66 4.37 -10.38
C TRP A 109 -11.62 4.02 -11.52
N THR A 110 -12.79 4.66 -11.54
CA THR A 110 -13.77 4.49 -12.62
C THR A 110 -13.41 5.24 -13.91
N ASP A 111 -12.47 6.17 -13.87
CA ASP A 111 -12.01 6.92 -15.04
C ASP A 111 -11.11 6.06 -15.95
N GLY A 112 -11.35 6.08 -17.26
CA GLY A 112 -10.56 5.32 -18.22
C GLY A 112 -9.11 5.82 -18.35
N ALA A 113 -8.82 7.08 -18.04
CA ALA A 113 -7.45 7.62 -18.05
C ALA A 113 -6.58 6.94 -16.98
N ILE A 114 -7.12 6.76 -15.77
CA ILE A 114 -6.43 6.08 -14.67
C ILE A 114 -6.24 4.59 -14.98
N ARG A 115 -7.24 3.92 -15.55
CA ARG A 115 -7.09 2.53 -16.01
C ARG A 115 -5.99 2.39 -17.07
N LYS A 116 -5.96 3.29 -18.07
CA LYS A 116 -4.89 3.32 -19.09
C LYS A 116 -3.51 3.55 -18.49
N ALA A 117 -3.40 4.44 -17.50
CA ALA A 117 -2.15 4.65 -16.77
C ALA A 117 -1.74 3.39 -16.01
N TYR A 118 -2.68 2.70 -15.35
CA TYR A 118 -2.44 1.45 -14.63
C TYR A 118 -2.03 0.29 -15.56
N ASP A 119 -2.57 0.21 -16.78
CA ASP A 119 -2.13 -0.80 -17.76
C ASP A 119 -0.65 -0.61 -18.13
N ARG A 120 -0.19 0.64 -18.12
CA ARG A 120 1.20 1.05 -18.35
C ARG A 120 2.04 1.14 -17.07
N ARG A 121 1.60 0.53 -15.96
CA ARG A 121 2.32 0.49 -14.67
C ARG A 121 3.75 -0.05 -14.70
N ARG A 122 4.19 -0.67 -15.80
CA ARG A 122 5.59 -1.08 -15.98
C ARG A 122 6.53 0.09 -16.27
N GLU A 123 5.99 1.25 -16.65
CA GLU A 123 6.75 2.45 -17.01
C GLU A 123 7.05 3.35 -15.79
N PHE A 124 6.46 3.07 -14.64
CA PHE A 124 6.65 3.81 -13.39
C PHE A 124 6.64 2.89 -12.17
N GLN A 125 7.06 3.41 -11.03
CA GLN A 125 7.06 2.66 -9.78
C GLN A 125 5.73 2.84 -9.06
N ILE A 126 4.95 1.76 -8.98
CA ILE A 126 3.76 1.67 -8.13
C ILE A 126 3.91 0.45 -7.22
N SER A 127 3.51 0.58 -5.95
CA SER A 127 3.66 -0.51 -5.00
C SER A 127 2.96 -1.76 -5.50
N ALA A 128 3.67 -2.90 -5.49
CA ALA A 128 3.12 -4.20 -5.90
C ALA A 128 1.85 -4.59 -5.12
N SER A 129 1.66 -4.03 -3.91
CA SER A 129 0.47 -4.18 -3.06
C SER A 129 -0.83 -3.70 -3.72
N ILE A 130 -0.72 -2.83 -4.71
CA ILE A 130 -1.84 -2.17 -5.41
C ILE A 130 -2.08 -2.83 -6.76
N CYS A 131 -1.12 -3.64 -7.22
CA CYS A 131 -1.13 -4.29 -8.52
C CYS A 131 -1.76 -5.70 -8.53
N ARG A 132 -2.32 -6.15 -7.42
CA ARG A 132 -2.93 -7.48 -7.28
C ARG A 132 -4.37 -7.39 -6.81
#